data_AF-A0A382Q827-F1
#
_entry.id   AF-A0A382Q827-F1
#
_cell.length_a   1.000
_cell.length_b   1.000
_cell.length_c   1.000
_cell.angle_alpha   90.00
_cell.angle_beta   90.00
_cell.angle_gamma   90.00
#
_symmetry.space_group_name_H-M   'P 1'
#
loop_
_entity.id
_entity.type
_entity.pdbx_description
1 polymer ?
#
loop_
_entity_poly.entity_id
_entity_poly.type
_entity_poly.pdbx_seq_one_letter_code
_entity_poly.pdbx_strand_id
1 'polypeptide(L)'
;GGVGAAAVQGANGNDSTAFGITAMGGGGGGFNGGVNGKPGGNGGGGGAQSGSGGSYTQTNNGGGTAPGNPGQSGGSAASGGNYGSGGGGGNGGNGAGTGGQGGGVGGAGYGGTGTDYETGSNITYGGGGGGASYSGGNGGAGGSGGGGQGGTYNTSNATDGTDGLGGGGGGAEGYAVAPGQSGGDGVVIIRFTAGTLGTPASYNDMILESNTITAQAAPTKGDLVFTYTNGAGTAVVGTNITAEYSADAGSTWTDFGIAAGDVQGTTGGHTIVTKNNVALTSTSGTSMRYRIKTLVQSVALTTRIHAVSLGWS
;
A
#
# COMPACT_ATOMS: atom_id res chain seq x y z
N GLY A 1 12.04 2.71 49.17
CA GLY A 1 12.29 4.10 48.80
C GLY A 1 12.48 4.16 47.31
N GLY A 2 11.50 4.68 46.59
CA GLY A 2 11.59 4.83 45.13
C GLY A 2 12.51 5.99 44.80
N VAL A 3 13.51 5.72 43.96
CA VAL A 3 14.33 6.76 43.35
C VAL A 3 13.39 7.51 42.40
N GLY A 4 13.09 8.78 42.70
CA GLY A 4 12.30 9.63 41.81
C GLY A 4 12.96 9.61 40.43
N ALA A 5 12.22 9.20 39.41
CA ALA A 5 12.72 9.19 38.04
C ALA A 5 13.12 10.62 37.69
N ALA A 6 14.43 10.83 37.48
CA ALA A 6 14.92 12.10 36.95
C ALA A 6 14.21 12.34 35.62
N ALA A 7 13.66 13.53 35.42
CA ALA A 7 12.94 13.84 34.21
C ALA A 7 13.88 13.77 32.99
N VAL A 8 13.52 12.91 32.03
CA VAL A 8 14.35 12.57 30.86
C VAL A 8 13.75 13.21 29.60
N GLN A 9 14.57 13.47 28.59
CA GLN A 9 14.10 13.73 27.22
C GLN A 9 13.24 12.56 26.72
N GLY A 10 12.29 12.86 25.83
CA GLY A 10 11.53 11.83 25.13
C GLY A 10 12.41 10.93 24.27
N ALA A 11 11.93 9.72 23.94
CA ALA A 11 12.62 8.85 22.99
C ALA A 11 12.45 9.37 21.56
N ASN A 12 13.34 8.97 20.65
CA ASN A 12 13.06 9.11 19.23
C ASN A 12 12.07 8.04 18.82
N GLY A 13 11.23 8.33 17.82
CA GLY A 13 10.47 7.31 17.12
C GLY A 13 11.41 6.37 16.37
N ASN A 14 10.93 5.17 16.07
CA ASN A 14 11.67 4.18 15.30
C ASN A 14 11.73 4.55 13.81
N ASP A 15 12.81 4.12 13.17
CA ASP A 15 12.97 4.22 11.73
C ASP A 15 12.19 3.10 11.02
N SER A 16 11.54 3.43 9.92
CA SER A 16 10.90 2.49 9.01
C SER A 16 11.81 2.19 7.82
N THR A 17 12.06 0.92 7.53
CA THR A 17 12.90 0.50 6.39
C THR A 17 12.15 -0.44 5.45
N ALA A 18 12.15 -0.15 4.15
CA ALA A 18 11.58 -1.03 3.13
C ALA A 18 12.23 -0.75 1.77
N PHE A 19 12.50 -1.80 0.98
CA PHE A 19 13.06 -1.72 -0.38
C PHE A 19 14.35 -0.88 -0.49
N GLY A 20 15.19 -0.87 0.57
CA GLY A 20 16.42 -0.07 0.61
C GLY A 20 16.23 1.42 0.91
N ILE A 21 15.00 1.84 1.25
CA ILE A 21 14.65 3.19 1.68
C ILE A 21 14.42 3.17 3.20
N THR A 22 14.98 4.16 3.91
CA THR A 22 14.79 4.36 5.34
C THR A 22 14.09 5.70 5.59
N ALA A 23 12.91 5.67 6.19
CA ALA A 23 12.23 6.83 6.74
C ALA A 23 12.51 6.92 8.24
N MET A 24 13.11 8.02 8.69
CA MET A 24 13.47 8.16 10.11
C MET A 24 12.27 8.52 10.98
N GLY A 25 12.24 8.03 12.21
CA GLY A 25 11.24 8.43 13.21
C GLY A 25 11.44 9.85 13.73
N GLY A 26 10.41 10.42 14.36
CA GLY A 26 10.45 11.76 14.94
C GLY A 26 11.42 11.88 16.13
N GLY A 27 11.94 13.08 16.36
CA GLY A 27 12.80 13.39 17.51
C GLY A 27 11.99 13.54 18.80
N GLY A 28 12.53 13.04 19.92
CA GLY A 28 11.93 13.23 21.24
C GLY A 28 12.00 14.67 21.75
N GLY A 29 10.98 15.10 22.51
CA GLY A 29 10.91 16.42 23.14
C GLY A 29 11.96 16.62 24.24
N GLY A 30 12.43 17.86 24.37
CA GLY A 30 13.31 18.29 25.45
C GLY A 30 12.60 18.44 26.79
N PHE A 31 13.39 18.65 27.83
CA PHE A 31 12.92 18.81 29.22
C PHE A 31 13.55 20.06 29.88
N ASN A 32 12.96 20.51 30.98
CA ASN A 32 13.44 21.63 31.80
C ASN A 32 14.94 21.48 32.18
N GLY A 33 15.66 22.60 32.31
CA GLY A 33 17.09 22.62 32.64
C GLY A 33 18.03 22.78 31.43
N GLY A 34 17.53 23.33 30.32
CA GLY A 34 18.35 23.59 29.13
C GLY A 34 18.59 22.36 28.26
N VAL A 35 17.76 21.33 28.40
CA VAL A 35 17.91 20.09 27.64
C VAL A 35 17.18 20.21 26.30
N ASN A 36 17.95 20.21 25.22
CA ASN A 36 17.43 20.30 23.85
C ASN A 36 16.56 19.09 23.49
N GLY A 37 15.63 19.28 22.53
CA GLY A 37 14.95 18.17 21.89
C GLY A 37 15.94 17.28 21.12
N LYS A 38 15.64 15.99 21.02
CA LYS A 38 16.49 15.05 20.27
C LYS A 38 16.40 15.28 18.76
N PRO A 39 17.50 15.01 18.03
CA PRO A 39 17.46 14.95 16.57
C PRO A 39 16.68 13.69 16.13
N GLY A 40 15.83 13.84 15.12
CA GLY A 40 15.12 12.75 14.43
C GLY A 40 14.72 13.19 13.03
N GLY A 41 14.01 12.33 12.28
CA GLY A 41 13.39 12.64 11.00
C GLY A 41 12.70 14.00 11.01
N ASN A 42 11.96 14.30 12.06
CA ASN A 42 11.43 15.63 12.35
C ASN A 42 11.92 16.05 13.75
N GLY A 43 12.25 17.32 13.94
CA GLY A 43 12.82 17.80 15.20
C GLY A 43 11.82 17.72 16.37
N GLY A 44 12.28 17.21 17.52
CA GLY A 44 11.52 17.30 18.77
C GLY A 44 11.44 18.73 19.30
N GLY A 45 10.40 19.06 20.06
CA GLY A 45 10.23 20.38 20.70
C GLY A 45 11.32 20.66 21.73
N GLY A 46 11.75 21.92 21.89
CA GLY A 46 12.75 22.31 22.88
C GLY A 46 12.19 22.28 24.31
N GLY A 47 13.01 21.91 25.29
CA GLY A 47 12.68 22.03 26.71
C GLY A 47 12.68 23.48 27.21
N ALA A 48 12.05 23.75 28.36
CA ALA A 48 12.00 25.08 28.95
C ALA A 48 13.39 25.64 29.33
N GLN A 49 13.49 26.97 29.48
CA GLN A 49 14.70 27.69 29.95
C GLN A 49 15.93 27.51 29.05
N SER A 50 15.84 27.98 27.80
CA SER A 50 16.94 28.03 26.80
C SER A 50 17.18 26.76 25.97
N GLY A 51 16.30 25.75 26.07
CA GLY A 51 16.37 24.56 25.20
C GLY A 51 15.95 24.88 23.77
N SER A 52 16.81 24.59 22.79
CA SER A 52 16.46 24.62 21.37
C SER A 52 15.72 23.34 20.97
N GLY A 53 14.86 23.44 19.96
CA GLY A 53 14.31 22.25 19.31
C GLY A 53 15.42 21.38 18.72
N GLY A 54 15.16 20.07 18.60
CA GLY A 54 16.08 19.16 17.91
C GLY A 54 16.25 19.57 16.44
N SER A 55 17.47 19.45 15.92
CA SER A 55 17.78 19.70 14.50
C SER A 55 18.50 18.49 13.93
N TYR A 56 18.06 18.02 12.76
CA TYR A 56 18.72 16.96 12.02
C TYR A 56 18.62 17.21 10.52
N THR A 57 19.77 17.16 9.84
CA THR A 57 19.83 17.23 8.38
C THR A 57 19.91 15.80 7.84
N GLN A 58 18.85 15.33 7.18
CA GLN A 58 18.87 14.03 6.52
C GLN A 58 19.80 14.07 5.29
N THR A 59 20.92 13.34 5.35
CA THR A 59 21.97 13.37 4.30
C THR A 59 21.79 12.33 3.20
N ASN A 60 20.94 11.32 3.39
CA ASN A 60 20.75 10.24 2.42
C ASN A 60 19.26 9.97 2.15
N ASN A 61 18.68 10.70 1.19
CA ASN A 61 17.45 10.26 0.52
C ASN A 61 17.84 9.21 -0.54
N GLY A 62 17.98 7.96 -0.10
CA GLY A 62 18.15 6.83 -0.99
C GLY A 62 16.89 6.64 -1.85
N GLY A 63 16.97 7.01 -3.13
CA GLY A 63 16.25 6.30 -4.20
C GLY A 63 14.84 6.76 -4.59
N GLY A 64 14.29 7.84 -4.05
CA GLY A 64 12.99 8.37 -4.47
C GLY A 64 13.07 9.83 -4.89
N THR A 65 12.69 10.15 -6.12
CA THR A 65 12.60 11.52 -6.67
C THR A 65 11.50 12.39 -6.06
N ALA A 66 11.10 12.15 -4.80
CA ALA A 66 10.44 13.21 -4.04
C ALA A 66 11.55 14.05 -3.42
N PRO A 67 11.79 15.30 -3.87
CA PRO A 67 12.71 16.22 -3.20
C PRO A 67 12.06 16.64 -1.87
N GLY A 68 12.07 15.74 -0.89
CA GLY A 68 11.87 16.12 0.49
C GLY A 68 13.12 16.88 0.89
N ASN A 69 13.02 18.22 0.93
CA ASN A 69 14.03 19.04 1.58
C ASN A 69 14.30 18.46 2.98
N PRO A 70 15.57 18.38 3.42
CA PRO A 70 15.90 17.90 4.75
C PRO A 70 15.12 18.70 5.81
N GLY A 71 14.92 18.07 6.96
CA GLY A 71 14.33 18.66 8.16
C GLY A 71 14.88 20.03 8.41
N GLN A 72 13.98 21.02 8.55
CA GLN A 72 14.42 22.30 9.03
C GLN A 72 14.77 22.17 10.52
N SER A 73 15.80 22.90 10.95
CA SER A 73 16.11 23.02 12.37
C SER A 73 14.89 23.51 13.16
N GLY A 74 14.71 22.99 14.37
CA GLY A 74 13.80 23.59 15.33
C GLY A 74 14.12 25.06 15.61
N GLY A 75 13.10 25.80 16.01
CA GLY A 75 13.24 27.16 16.51
C GLY A 75 14.11 27.19 17.75
N SER A 76 14.86 28.26 17.92
CA SER A 76 15.61 28.54 19.15
C SER A 76 14.67 29.06 20.25
N ALA A 77 15.02 28.84 21.52
CA ALA A 77 14.32 29.47 22.64
C ALA A 77 14.50 31.01 22.62
N ALA A 78 13.53 31.73 23.18
CA ALA A 78 13.66 33.17 23.38
C ALA A 78 14.66 33.49 24.49
N SER A 79 15.58 34.44 24.26
CA SER A 79 16.47 34.97 25.30
C SER A 79 15.76 36.09 26.08
N GLY A 80 15.32 35.81 27.32
CA GLY A 80 14.71 36.81 28.20
C GLY A 80 13.94 36.23 29.39
N GLY A 81 13.59 37.07 30.38
CA GLY A 81 13.09 36.67 31.70
C GLY A 81 11.77 35.88 31.78
N ASN A 82 11.07 35.69 30.65
CA ASN A 82 9.89 34.82 30.52
C ASN A 82 10.19 33.75 29.44
N TYR A 83 10.76 32.63 29.88
CA TYR A 83 11.43 31.62 29.03
C TYR A 83 10.47 30.74 28.20
N GLY A 84 9.99 31.22 27.06
CA GLY A 84 9.34 30.35 26.06
C GLY A 84 10.39 29.53 25.29
N SER A 85 10.21 28.21 25.18
CA SER A 85 11.12 27.37 24.39
C SER A 85 10.74 27.35 22.91
N GLY A 86 11.71 27.03 22.05
CA GLY A 86 11.49 26.93 20.60
C GLY A 86 10.77 25.64 20.22
N GLY A 87 9.89 25.71 19.22
CA GLY A 87 9.25 24.53 18.63
C GLY A 87 10.25 23.72 17.80
N GLY A 88 9.99 22.42 17.63
CA GLY A 88 10.72 21.55 16.72
C GLY A 88 10.44 21.90 15.25
N GLY A 89 11.40 21.66 14.37
CA GLY A 89 11.25 21.90 12.93
C GLY A 89 10.76 20.63 12.22
N GLY A 90 9.87 20.77 11.25
CA GLY A 90 9.44 19.65 10.40
C GLY A 90 10.27 19.52 9.13
N ASN A 91 10.30 18.30 8.56
CA ASN A 91 10.71 18.05 7.17
C ASN A 91 9.77 18.75 6.20
N GLY A 92 10.23 19.12 5.00
CA GLY A 92 9.34 19.40 3.86
C GLY A 92 8.47 20.67 3.87
N GLY A 93 8.55 21.54 4.89
CA GLY A 93 7.87 22.84 4.91
C GLY A 93 8.82 24.00 4.57
N ASN A 94 8.32 25.04 3.89
CA ASN A 94 8.99 26.35 3.83
C ASN A 94 8.86 27.04 5.21
N GLY A 95 9.65 26.63 6.19
CA GLY A 95 9.69 27.31 7.49
C GLY A 95 10.44 26.51 8.56
N ALA A 96 11.53 27.08 9.07
CA ALA A 96 12.11 26.65 10.35
C ALA A 96 11.09 26.88 11.47
N GLY A 97 11.09 26.03 12.50
CA GLY A 97 10.20 26.18 13.68
C GLY A 97 10.21 27.63 14.18
N THR A 98 9.05 28.18 14.56
CA THR A 98 9.03 29.54 15.14
C THR A 98 9.84 29.52 16.43
N GLY A 99 10.73 30.50 16.61
CA GLY A 99 11.31 30.75 17.92
C GLY A 99 10.20 31.02 18.94
N GLY A 100 10.47 30.72 20.22
CA GLY A 100 9.54 31.06 21.29
C GLY A 100 9.20 32.55 21.25
N GLN A 101 7.92 32.91 21.42
CA GLN A 101 7.54 34.32 21.51
C GLN A 101 7.75 34.79 22.95
N GLY A 102 8.19 36.04 23.14
CA GLY A 102 8.30 36.64 24.47
C GLY A 102 6.97 36.55 25.22
N GLY A 103 7.01 36.20 26.51
CA GLY A 103 5.80 35.96 27.32
C GLY A 103 5.49 34.48 27.61
N GLY A 104 6.43 33.57 27.34
CA GLY A 104 6.34 32.17 27.75
C GLY A 104 5.67 31.23 26.74
N VAL A 105 5.15 31.72 25.61
CA VAL A 105 4.49 30.85 24.61
C VAL A 105 5.53 30.00 23.88
N GLY A 106 5.35 28.69 23.90
CA GLY A 106 6.21 27.74 23.18
C GLY A 106 6.04 27.88 21.66
N GLY A 107 7.14 27.76 20.91
CA GLY A 107 7.09 27.82 19.45
C GLY A 107 6.25 26.69 18.85
N ALA A 108 5.50 26.99 17.79
CA ALA A 108 4.77 25.98 17.03
C ALA A 108 5.73 25.12 16.20
N GLY A 109 5.46 23.82 16.12
CA GLY A 109 6.11 22.95 15.16
C GLY A 109 5.53 23.14 13.76
N TYR A 110 6.37 23.17 12.73
CA TYR A 110 5.89 23.14 11.34
C TYR A 110 5.85 21.70 10.85
N GLY A 111 4.86 21.37 10.02
CA GLY A 111 4.79 20.09 9.29
C GLY A 111 5.27 20.23 7.86
N GLY A 112 5.73 19.12 7.29
CA GLY A 112 6.01 19.01 5.88
C GLY A 112 4.78 18.84 5.05
N THR A 113 4.77 19.42 3.86
CA THR A 113 3.78 19.04 2.86
C THR A 113 4.14 17.66 2.33
N GLY A 114 3.77 16.61 3.07
CA GLY A 114 3.56 15.29 2.50
C GLY A 114 2.28 15.35 1.66
N THR A 115 2.32 14.83 0.45
CA THR A 115 1.12 14.61 -0.36
C THR A 115 0.93 13.11 -0.48
N ASP A 116 0.04 12.56 0.34
CA ASP A 116 -0.50 11.23 0.03
C ASP A 116 -1.62 11.36 -1.00
N TYR A 117 -1.63 10.43 -1.96
CA TYR A 117 -2.65 10.32 -3.00
C TYR A 117 -3.61 9.14 -2.71
N GLU A 118 -3.37 8.33 -1.67
CA GLU A 118 -4.11 7.08 -1.42
C GLU A 118 -5.63 7.26 -1.22
N THR A 119 -6.09 8.39 -0.67
CA THR A 119 -7.52 8.63 -0.39
C THR A 119 -8.15 9.76 -1.21
N GLY A 120 -7.38 10.38 -2.11
CA GLY A 120 -7.77 11.63 -2.77
C GLY A 120 -7.73 12.86 -1.86
N SER A 121 -7.25 12.73 -0.61
CA SER A 121 -7.01 13.83 0.34
C SER A 121 -5.54 13.89 0.73
N ASN A 122 -4.98 15.10 0.84
CA ASN A 122 -3.59 15.30 1.24
C ASN A 122 -3.37 14.91 2.71
N ILE A 123 -2.60 13.86 2.98
CA ILE A 123 -2.11 13.53 4.32
C ILE A 123 -0.77 14.23 4.55
N THR A 124 -0.68 15.02 5.62
CA THR A 124 0.55 15.71 6.04
C THR A 124 1.38 14.78 6.92
N TYR A 125 2.67 14.63 6.62
CA TYR A 125 3.62 13.85 7.42
C TYR A 125 4.72 14.76 7.99
N GLY A 126 5.30 14.36 9.11
CA GLY A 126 6.48 14.97 9.68
C GLY A 126 6.27 16.35 10.30
N GLY A 127 5.37 16.45 11.27
CA GLY A 127 5.17 17.62 12.11
C GLY A 127 6.26 17.76 13.17
N GLY A 128 6.91 18.92 13.29
CA GLY A 128 7.77 19.21 14.44
C GLY A 128 6.99 19.24 15.77
N GLY A 129 7.64 18.92 16.89
CA GLY A 129 7.00 19.00 18.21
C GLY A 129 6.82 20.44 18.70
N GLY A 130 5.80 20.72 19.49
CA GLY A 130 5.59 22.02 20.13
C GLY A 130 6.57 22.28 21.28
N GLY A 131 7.01 23.53 21.43
CA GLY A 131 7.85 23.95 22.57
C GLY A 131 7.03 24.04 23.87
N ALA A 132 7.68 23.82 25.01
CA ALA A 132 7.08 24.00 26.32
C ALA A 132 6.94 25.49 26.71
N SER A 133 6.01 25.78 27.62
CA SER A 133 5.78 27.13 28.16
C SER A 133 6.15 27.24 29.64
N TYR A 134 6.92 28.27 29.97
CA TYR A 134 7.27 28.66 31.34
C TYR A 134 6.37 29.81 31.79
N SER A 135 5.56 29.60 32.84
CA SER A 135 4.72 30.60 33.54
C SER A 135 3.53 31.20 32.75
N GLY A 136 2.46 30.42 32.59
CA GLY A 136 1.11 30.95 32.30
C GLY A 136 0.73 31.11 30.82
N GLY A 137 1.63 30.89 29.87
CA GLY A 137 1.30 30.74 28.45
C GLY A 137 0.94 29.28 28.12
N ASN A 138 0.20 29.03 27.04
CA ASN A 138 -0.01 27.65 26.56
C ASN A 138 1.29 27.10 25.92
N GLY A 139 1.56 25.82 26.11
CA GLY A 139 2.57 25.10 25.31
C GLY A 139 2.28 25.20 23.81
N GLY A 140 3.34 25.25 23.01
CA GLY A 140 3.26 25.37 21.56
C GLY A 140 2.51 24.19 20.94
N ALA A 141 1.73 24.46 19.91
CA ALA A 141 1.09 23.40 19.12
C ALA A 141 2.15 22.57 18.38
N GLY A 142 1.94 21.26 18.31
CA GLY A 142 2.70 20.41 17.40
C GLY A 142 2.32 20.68 15.93
N GLY A 143 3.21 20.32 15.00
CA GLY A 143 2.98 20.50 13.57
C GLY A 143 1.92 19.56 13.02
N SER A 144 1.26 19.98 11.94
CA SER A 144 0.14 19.27 11.30
C SER A 144 0.46 17.85 10.81
N GLY A 145 1.73 17.49 10.68
CA GLY A 145 2.18 16.12 10.38
C GLY A 145 2.33 15.23 11.62
N GLY A 146 1.45 15.37 12.60
CA GLY A 146 1.44 14.54 13.81
C GLY A 146 2.43 14.93 14.90
N GLY A 147 2.88 16.19 14.96
CA GLY A 147 3.76 16.64 16.06
C GLY A 147 3.02 16.71 17.39
N GLY A 148 3.71 16.37 18.49
CA GLY A 148 3.16 16.46 19.84
C GLY A 148 3.10 17.90 20.35
N GLN A 149 2.09 18.24 21.14
CA GLN A 149 1.95 19.55 21.79
C GLN A 149 2.96 19.69 22.94
N GLY A 150 3.54 20.88 23.11
CA GLY A 150 4.38 21.19 24.27
C GLY A 150 3.58 21.28 25.57
N GLY A 151 4.22 20.99 26.69
CA GLY A 151 3.63 21.10 28.03
C GLY A 151 3.55 22.55 28.53
N THR A 152 2.68 22.76 29.51
CA THR A 152 2.51 24.04 30.20
C THR A 152 2.76 23.86 31.68
N TYR A 153 3.45 24.83 32.30
CA TYR A 153 3.69 24.85 33.74
C TYR A 153 2.44 24.54 34.57
N ASN A 154 2.53 23.40 35.28
CA ASN A 154 1.54 22.87 36.23
C ASN A 154 0.11 22.70 35.70
N THR A 155 -0.13 22.73 34.37
CA THR A 155 -1.49 22.73 33.81
C THR A 155 -1.70 21.75 32.67
N SER A 156 -0.68 21.45 31.87
CA SER A 156 -0.79 20.44 30.80
C SER A 156 0.52 19.69 30.58
N ASN A 157 0.42 18.37 30.42
CA ASN A 157 1.56 17.56 29.99
C ASN A 157 1.79 17.78 28.48
N ALA A 158 3.04 17.61 28.05
CA ALA A 158 3.34 17.45 26.63
C ALA A 158 2.71 16.15 26.09
N THR A 159 2.56 16.03 24.78
CA THR A 159 2.08 14.81 24.11
C THR A 159 3.13 14.19 23.19
N ASP A 160 3.05 12.87 22.99
CA ASP A 160 3.86 12.16 22.00
C ASP A 160 3.54 12.66 20.57
N GLY A 161 4.50 12.44 19.68
CA GLY A 161 4.25 12.47 18.24
C GLY A 161 3.33 11.33 17.83
N THR A 162 2.61 11.50 16.73
CA THR A 162 1.70 10.48 16.19
C THR A 162 2.50 9.43 15.40
N ASP A 163 2.37 8.17 15.79
CA ASP A 163 2.97 7.04 15.09
C ASP A 163 2.45 6.92 13.65
N GLY A 164 3.35 6.54 12.73
CA GLY A 164 3.04 6.45 11.30
C GLY A 164 2.99 7.80 10.58
N LEU A 165 3.14 8.92 11.30
CA LEU A 165 3.31 10.25 10.71
C LEU A 165 4.73 10.80 10.84
N GLY A 166 5.59 10.18 11.65
CA GLY A 166 6.96 10.62 11.90
C GLY A 166 7.08 11.92 12.70
N GLY A 167 6.03 12.39 13.38
CA GLY A 167 6.01 13.68 14.08
C GLY A 167 6.95 13.73 15.30
N GLY A 168 7.52 14.90 15.61
CA GLY A 168 8.35 15.12 16.79
C GLY A 168 7.54 15.21 18.08
N GLY A 169 8.11 14.78 19.20
CA GLY A 169 7.46 14.83 20.51
C GLY A 169 7.43 16.24 21.11
N GLY A 170 6.42 16.54 21.91
CA GLY A 170 6.27 17.82 22.59
C GLY A 170 7.32 18.02 23.69
N GLY A 171 7.85 19.24 23.79
CA GLY A 171 8.75 19.63 24.88
C GLY A 171 7.98 19.78 26.19
N ALA A 172 8.54 19.31 27.30
CA ALA A 172 7.91 19.45 28.62
C ALA A 172 8.56 20.54 29.46
N GLU A 173 7.74 21.12 30.35
CA GLU A 173 8.16 22.03 31.40
C GLU A 173 7.67 21.46 32.74
N GLY A 174 8.50 21.55 33.80
CA GLY A 174 8.07 21.27 35.17
C GLY A 174 9.13 20.59 36.05
N TYR A 175 9.22 21.04 37.30
CA TYR A 175 10.23 20.65 38.29
C TYR A 175 10.10 19.23 38.88
N ALA A 176 9.13 18.39 38.47
CA ALA A 176 8.93 17.13 39.20
C ALA A 176 8.40 15.88 38.48
N VAL A 177 7.76 15.89 37.29
CA VAL A 177 7.20 14.59 36.80
C VAL A 177 6.91 14.43 35.31
N ALA A 178 6.88 15.49 34.50
CA ALA A 178 6.53 15.34 33.08
C ALA A 178 7.79 15.32 32.21
N PRO A 179 8.24 14.14 31.71
CA PRO A 179 9.31 14.08 30.73
C PRO A 179 8.89 14.74 29.43
N GLY A 180 9.88 15.14 28.62
CA GLY A 180 9.61 15.42 27.21
C GLY A 180 9.07 14.15 26.55
N GLN A 181 8.19 14.31 25.56
CA GLN A 181 7.48 13.15 25.00
C GLN A 181 8.18 12.59 23.78
N SER A 182 7.86 11.35 23.43
CA SER A 182 8.53 10.64 22.35
C SER A 182 8.10 11.17 20.98
N GLY A 183 9.00 11.08 20.00
CA GLY A 183 8.60 11.25 18.60
C GLY A 183 7.84 10.02 18.10
N GLY A 184 6.99 10.20 17.10
CA GLY A 184 6.27 9.12 16.44
C GLY A 184 7.13 8.38 15.41
N ASP A 185 6.79 7.12 15.17
CA ASP A 185 7.48 6.27 14.19
C ASP A 185 7.37 6.84 12.75
N GLY A 186 8.42 6.65 11.95
CA GLY A 186 8.44 7.04 10.53
C GLY A 186 7.60 6.11 9.66
N VAL A 187 7.25 6.54 8.44
CA VAL A 187 6.50 5.73 7.46
C VAL A 187 7.20 5.71 6.10
N VAL A 188 7.15 4.56 5.43
CA VAL A 188 7.57 4.41 4.04
C VAL A 188 6.33 4.16 3.18
N ILE A 189 6.02 5.10 2.28
CA ILE A 189 4.89 4.97 1.33
C ILE A 189 5.45 4.55 -0.03
N ILE A 190 4.91 3.45 -0.57
CA ILE A 190 5.37 2.89 -1.84
C ILE A 190 4.22 2.90 -2.83
N ARG A 191 4.38 3.67 -3.90
CA ARG A 191 3.43 3.70 -5.00
C ARG A 191 3.90 2.77 -6.11
N PHE A 192 3.04 1.85 -6.48
CA PHE A 192 3.22 0.96 -7.60
C PHE A 192 1.96 0.99 -8.47
N THR A 193 2.12 0.76 -9.76
CA THR A 193 0.97 0.58 -10.66
C THR A 193 0.29 -0.76 -10.38
N ALA A 194 -1.04 -0.81 -10.47
CA ALA A 194 -1.79 -2.04 -10.30
C ALA A 194 -1.22 -3.16 -11.21
N GLY A 195 -0.94 -4.33 -10.63
CA GLY A 195 -0.32 -5.47 -11.31
C GLY A 195 1.22 -5.52 -11.27
N THR A 196 1.92 -4.51 -10.75
CA THR A 196 3.39 -4.52 -10.66
C THR A 196 3.92 -5.44 -9.56
N LEU A 197 3.16 -5.67 -8.47
CA LEU A 197 3.53 -6.61 -7.41
C LEU A 197 3.06 -8.05 -7.68
N GLY A 198 2.85 -8.37 -8.96
CA GLY A 198 2.22 -9.59 -9.44
C GLY A 198 0.88 -9.23 -10.07
N THR A 199 0.77 -9.43 -11.38
CA THR A 199 -0.54 -9.45 -12.03
C THR A 199 -1.33 -10.61 -11.41
N PRO A 200 -2.60 -10.42 -11.01
CA PRO A 200 -3.49 -11.56 -10.88
C PRO A 200 -3.39 -12.33 -12.19
N ALA A 201 -3.21 -13.65 -12.13
CA ALA A 201 -3.05 -14.45 -13.35
C ALA A 201 -4.12 -14.04 -14.37
N SER A 202 -3.71 -13.58 -15.55
CA SER A 202 -4.67 -13.22 -16.59
C SER A 202 -5.35 -14.50 -17.06
N TYR A 203 -6.64 -14.65 -16.75
CA TYR A 203 -7.43 -15.77 -17.20
C TYR A 203 -8.09 -15.40 -18.53
N ASN A 204 -7.67 -16.08 -19.60
CA ASN A 204 -8.24 -15.92 -20.92
C ASN A 204 -9.01 -17.17 -21.31
N ASP A 205 -10.11 -16.95 -22.03
CA ASP A 205 -10.82 -17.99 -22.76
C ASP A 205 -9.91 -18.57 -23.86
N MET A 206 -9.99 -19.87 -24.07
CA MET A 206 -9.16 -20.59 -25.03
C MET A 206 -9.99 -21.01 -26.24
N ILE A 207 -9.38 -21.00 -27.43
CA ILE A 207 -9.91 -21.63 -28.64
C ILE A 207 -8.84 -22.62 -29.15
N LEU A 208 -9.15 -23.92 -29.09
CA LEU A 208 -8.30 -25.00 -29.60
C LEU A 208 -8.89 -25.45 -30.93
N GLU A 209 -8.21 -25.14 -32.02
CA GLU A 209 -8.64 -25.50 -33.38
C GLU A 209 -7.79 -26.63 -33.94
N SER A 210 -8.42 -27.54 -34.70
CA SER A 210 -7.70 -28.59 -35.42
C SER A 210 -7.14 -28.09 -36.75
N ASN A 211 -6.17 -28.83 -37.29
CA ASN A 211 -5.83 -28.72 -38.72
C ASN A 211 -7.00 -29.19 -39.60
N THR A 212 -7.02 -28.75 -40.86
CA THR A 212 -7.97 -29.29 -41.86
C THR A 212 -7.64 -30.75 -42.15
N ILE A 213 -8.66 -31.61 -42.16
CA ILE A 213 -8.58 -32.98 -42.66
C ILE A 213 -9.59 -33.14 -43.80
N THR A 214 -9.17 -33.71 -44.93
CA THR A 214 -10.04 -33.90 -46.09
C THR A 214 -10.80 -35.22 -45.99
N ALA A 215 -12.13 -35.15 -45.93
CA ALA A 215 -13.02 -36.29 -46.05
C ALA A 215 -13.11 -36.79 -47.51
N GLN A 216 -13.39 -38.07 -47.70
CA GLN A 216 -13.52 -38.68 -49.04
C GLN A 216 -14.78 -38.22 -49.79
N ALA A 217 -15.82 -37.87 -49.06
CA ALA A 217 -17.06 -37.26 -49.53
C ALA A 217 -17.60 -36.30 -48.45
N ALA A 218 -18.54 -35.42 -48.81
CA ALA A 218 -19.15 -34.50 -47.86
C ALA A 218 -19.89 -35.28 -46.76
N PRO A 219 -19.44 -35.25 -45.50
CA PRO A 219 -20.04 -36.07 -44.45
C PRO A 219 -21.41 -35.53 -44.05
N THR A 220 -22.29 -36.43 -43.65
CA THR A 220 -23.65 -36.08 -43.19
C THR A 220 -23.80 -36.21 -41.68
N LYS A 221 -22.89 -36.94 -41.04
CA LYS A 221 -22.87 -37.18 -39.60
C LYS A 221 -21.48 -36.97 -39.02
N GLY A 222 -21.44 -36.53 -37.77
CA GLY A 222 -20.21 -36.39 -37.00
C GLY A 222 -20.31 -37.00 -35.60
N ASP A 223 -19.17 -37.45 -35.12
CA ASP A 223 -18.94 -37.91 -33.76
C ASP A 223 -17.81 -37.09 -33.14
N LEU A 224 -17.99 -36.60 -31.92
CA LEU A 224 -16.99 -35.85 -31.17
C LEU A 224 -16.70 -36.55 -29.86
N VAL A 225 -15.41 -36.71 -29.55
CA VAL A 225 -14.94 -37.14 -28.24
C VAL A 225 -13.87 -36.18 -27.78
N PHE A 226 -13.96 -35.67 -26.56
CA PHE A 226 -12.86 -34.94 -25.94
C PHE A 226 -12.73 -35.22 -24.45
N THR A 227 -11.56 -34.86 -23.91
CA THR A 227 -11.29 -34.96 -22.48
C THR A 227 -10.89 -33.61 -21.90
N TYR A 228 -11.33 -33.34 -20.67
CA TYR A 228 -10.97 -32.13 -19.95
C TYR A 228 -10.75 -32.37 -18.46
N THR A 229 -10.08 -31.42 -17.80
CA THR A 229 -9.96 -31.37 -16.34
C THR A 229 -10.33 -29.99 -15.83
N ASN A 230 -10.97 -29.93 -14.66
CA ASN A 230 -11.12 -28.69 -13.91
C ASN A 230 -9.82 -28.37 -13.15
N GLY A 231 -9.42 -27.10 -13.12
CA GLY A 231 -8.38 -26.60 -12.22
C GLY A 231 -9.02 -25.98 -10.98
N ALA A 232 -9.58 -24.79 -11.14
CA ALA A 232 -10.43 -24.11 -10.17
C ALA A 232 -11.91 -24.26 -10.59
N GLY A 233 -12.80 -24.38 -9.61
CA GLY A 233 -14.23 -24.52 -9.86
C GLY A 233 -14.60 -25.80 -10.62
N THR A 234 -15.81 -25.83 -11.18
CA THR A 234 -16.29 -26.92 -12.02
C THR A 234 -16.89 -26.34 -13.29
N ALA A 235 -16.33 -26.70 -14.44
CA ALA A 235 -16.84 -26.28 -15.73
C ALA A 235 -18.12 -27.03 -16.11
N VAL A 236 -19.10 -26.30 -16.63
CA VAL A 236 -20.35 -26.83 -17.17
C VAL A 236 -20.23 -26.99 -18.69
N VAL A 237 -20.35 -28.23 -19.17
CA VAL A 237 -20.33 -28.55 -20.61
C VAL A 237 -21.57 -27.94 -21.29
N GLY A 238 -21.36 -27.24 -22.41
CA GLY A 238 -22.38 -26.46 -23.12
C GLY A 238 -22.52 -25.02 -22.64
N THR A 239 -21.78 -24.61 -21.59
CA THR A 239 -21.77 -23.22 -21.09
C THR A 239 -20.36 -22.68 -20.93
N ASN A 240 -19.52 -23.36 -20.15
CA ASN A 240 -18.10 -23.00 -19.97
C ASN A 240 -17.20 -23.70 -21.00
N ILE A 241 -17.71 -24.74 -21.65
CA ILE A 241 -17.02 -25.45 -22.72
C ILE A 241 -18.00 -25.60 -23.88
N THR A 242 -17.61 -25.16 -25.08
CA THR A 242 -18.37 -25.40 -26.31
C THR A 242 -17.50 -26.13 -27.33
N ALA A 243 -18.13 -26.86 -28.23
CA ALA A 243 -17.46 -27.54 -29.32
C ALA A 243 -18.16 -27.21 -30.63
N GLU A 244 -17.38 -26.87 -31.65
CA GLU A 244 -17.89 -26.54 -32.97
C GLU A 244 -17.14 -27.35 -34.02
N TYR A 245 -17.78 -27.59 -35.15
CA TYR A 245 -17.16 -28.19 -36.32
C TYR A 245 -17.26 -27.26 -37.53
N SER A 246 -16.43 -27.53 -38.51
CA SER A 246 -16.41 -26.88 -39.82
C SER A 246 -16.25 -27.93 -40.90
N ALA A 247 -16.94 -27.78 -42.03
CA ALA A 247 -16.73 -28.58 -43.24
C ALA A 247 -16.12 -27.77 -44.41
N ASP A 248 -15.74 -26.50 -44.17
CA ASP A 248 -15.22 -25.53 -45.14
C ASP A 248 -13.88 -24.90 -44.71
N ALA A 249 -13.02 -25.69 -44.05
CA ALA A 249 -11.69 -25.30 -43.57
C ALA A 249 -11.68 -24.12 -42.56
N GLY A 250 -12.76 -23.94 -41.81
CA GLY A 250 -12.89 -22.98 -40.71
C GLY A 250 -13.49 -21.64 -41.15
N SER A 251 -14.06 -21.58 -42.36
CA SER A 251 -14.75 -20.38 -42.86
C SER A 251 -16.10 -20.20 -42.16
N THR A 252 -16.79 -21.30 -41.86
CA THR A 252 -18.00 -21.33 -41.05
C THR A 252 -17.89 -22.37 -39.94
N TRP A 253 -18.44 -22.04 -38.77
CA TRP A 253 -18.42 -22.91 -37.60
C TRP A 253 -19.83 -23.17 -37.13
N THR A 254 -20.14 -24.44 -36.89
CA THR A 254 -21.45 -24.89 -36.41
C THR A 254 -21.29 -25.60 -35.08
N ASP A 255 -22.14 -25.26 -34.12
CA ASP A 255 -22.13 -25.86 -32.79
C ASP A 255 -22.45 -27.36 -32.86
N PHE A 256 -21.66 -28.16 -32.16
CA PHE A 256 -21.88 -29.59 -32.00
C PHE A 256 -23.01 -29.89 -30.99
N GLY A 257 -23.45 -28.89 -30.22
CA GLY A 257 -24.58 -28.99 -29.30
C GLY A 257 -24.28 -29.87 -28.09
N ILE A 258 -23.06 -29.78 -27.55
CA ILE A 258 -22.66 -30.52 -26.35
C ILE A 258 -23.37 -29.95 -25.11
N ALA A 259 -23.68 -30.82 -24.16
CA ALA A 259 -24.34 -30.48 -22.91
C ALA A 259 -23.85 -31.41 -21.77
N ALA A 260 -24.27 -31.11 -20.54
CA ALA A 260 -23.90 -31.92 -19.38
C ALA A 260 -24.27 -33.41 -19.51
N GLY A 261 -25.36 -33.75 -20.22
CA GLY A 261 -25.78 -35.13 -20.46
C GLY A 261 -24.85 -35.94 -21.39
N ASP A 262 -23.91 -35.27 -22.07
CA ASP A 262 -22.95 -35.89 -22.98
C ASP A 262 -21.66 -36.33 -22.24
N VAL A 263 -21.55 -36.03 -20.94
CA VAL A 263 -20.43 -36.48 -20.08
C VAL A 263 -20.57 -37.99 -19.81
N GLN A 264 -19.52 -38.75 -20.13
CA GLN A 264 -19.51 -40.23 -19.99
C GLN A 264 -18.81 -40.72 -18.71
N GLY A 265 -18.32 -39.79 -17.89
CA GLY A 265 -17.59 -40.09 -16.65
C GLY A 265 -16.13 -39.67 -16.71
N THR A 266 -15.31 -40.22 -15.81
CA THR A 266 -13.90 -39.84 -15.64
C THR A 266 -12.96 -41.03 -15.74
N THR A 267 -11.79 -40.84 -16.35
CA THR A 267 -10.69 -41.81 -16.34
C THR A 267 -9.35 -41.10 -16.09
N GLY A 268 -8.53 -41.61 -15.17
CA GLY A 268 -7.24 -40.99 -14.85
C GLY A 268 -7.34 -39.52 -14.39
N GLY A 269 -8.48 -39.10 -13.83
CA GLY A 269 -8.74 -37.71 -13.45
C GLY A 269 -9.26 -36.81 -14.58
N HIS A 270 -9.36 -37.31 -15.81
CA HIS A 270 -9.92 -36.58 -16.95
C HIS A 270 -11.40 -36.91 -17.13
N THR A 271 -12.24 -35.90 -17.31
CA THR A 271 -13.65 -36.06 -17.69
C THR A 271 -13.75 -36.28 -19.18
N ILE A 272 -14.53 -37.28 -19.61
CA ILE A 272 -14.76 -37.62 -21.01
C ILE A 272 -16.13 -37.08 -21.43
N VAL A 273 -16.18 -36.40 -22.57
CA VAL A 273 -17.42 -35.95 -23.21
C VAL A 273 -17.52 -36.60 -24.57
N THR A 274 -18.67 -37.19 -24.89
CA THR A 274 -18.93 -37.78 -26.21
C THR A 274 -20.27 -37.29 -26.75
N LYS A 275 -20.28 -36.90 -28.03
CA LYS A 275 -21.50 -36.57 -28.76
C LYS A 275 -21.46 -37.33 -30.07
N ASN A 276 -22.39 -38.25 -30.27
CA ASN A 276 -22.37 -39.15 -31.41
C ASN A 276 -23.58 -38.91 -32.32
N ASN A 277 -23.44 -39.28 -33.60
CA ASN A 277 -24.49 -39.28 -34.61
C ASN A 277 -25.14 -37.90 -34.78
N VAL A 278 -24.35 -36.83 -34.68
CA VAL A 278 -24.81 -35.45 -34.90
C VAL A 278 -24.99 -35.22 -36.38
N ALA A 279 -26.18 -34.77 -36.79
CA ALA A 279 -26.42 -34.39 -38.17
C ALA A 279 -25.60 -33.13 -38.51
N LEU A 280 -24.75 -33.23 -39.54
CA LEU A 280 -23.95 -32.10 -40.02
C LEU A 280 -24.77 -31.36 -41.07
N THR A 281 -25.49 -30.33 -40.63
CA THR A 281 -26.46 -29.59 -41.46
C THR A 281 -25.90 -28.31 -42.07
N SER A 282 -24.65 -27.96 -41.77
CA SER A 282 -23.96 -26.77 -42.26
C SER A 282 -23.39 -26.97 -43.67
N THR A 283 -22.81 -25.90 -44.25
CA THR A 283 -22.15 -25.86 -45.57
C THR A 283 -21.49 -27.19 -45.95
N SER A 284 -21.98 -27.83 -47.00
CA SER A 284 -21.43 -29.11 -47.46
C SER A 284 -20.01 -28.92 -47.98
N GLY A 285 -19.07 -29.70 -47.47
CA GLY A 285 -17.68 -29.70 -47.93
C GLY A 285 -16.93 -30.89 -47.37
N THR A 286 -15.70 -31.07 -47.82
CA THR A 286 -14.82 -32.16 -47.36
C THR A 286 -13.75 -31.68 -46.40
N SER A 287 -13.64 -30.38 -46.13
CA SER A 287 -12.56 -29.80 -45.33
C SER A 287 -12.93 -29.73 -43.86
N MET A 288 -12.78 -30.86 -43.17
CA MET A 288 -13.22 -31.04 -41.79
C MET A 288 -12.25 -30.39 -40.80
N ARG A 289 -12.81 -29.66 -39.82
CA ARG A 289 -12.12 -29.16 -38.62
C ARG A 289 -13.03 -29.24 -37.40
N TYR A 290 -12.43 -29.27 -36.21
CA TYR A 290 -13.11 -28.96 -34.96
C TYR A 290 -12.48 -27.74 -34.30
N ARG A 291 -13.24 -27.09 -33.41
CA ARG A 291 -12.67 -26.26 -32.36
C ARG A 291 -13.38 -26.47 -31.03
N ILE A 292 -12.60 -26.46 -29.95
CA ILE A 292 -13.11 -26.46 -28.58
C ILE A 292 -12.82 -25.12 -27.96
N LYS A 293 -13.80 -24.52 -27.30
CA LYS A 293 -13.63 -23.26 -26.59
C LYS A 293 -13.82 -23.45 -25.10
N THR A 294 -12.99 -22.79 -24.30
CA THR A 294 -13.31 -22.52 -22.90
C THR A 294 -13.86 -21.11 -22.77
N LEU A 295 -14.82 -20.91 -21.87
CA LEU A 295 -15.53 -19.65 -21.70
C LEU A 295 -15.57 -19.27 -20.22
N VAL A 296 -15.53 -17.96 -19.95
CA VAL A 296 -15.61 -17.37 -18.61
C VAL A 296 -14.50 -17.89 -17.68
N GLN A 297 -13.27 -18.02 -18.20
CA GLN A 297 -12.13 -18.41 -17.38
C GLN A 297 -11.81 -17.31 -16.35
N SER A 298 -11.53 -17.71 -15.11
CA SER A 298 -11.26 -16.79 -13.99
C SER A 298 -10.50 -17.48 -12.87
N VAL A 299 -10.19 -16.74 -11.81
CA VAL A 299 -9.63 -17.30 -10.57
C VAL A 299 -10.54 -18.37 -9.95
N ALA A 300 -11.85 -18.27 -10.16
CA ALA A 300 -12.84 -19.20 -9.64
C ALA A 300 -13.13 -20.36 -10.61
N LEU A 301 -12.70 -20.28 -11.87
CA LEU A 301 -13.00 -21.28 -12.89
C LEU A 301 -11.84 -21.42 -13.88
N THR A 302 -11.16 -22.57 -13.88
CA THR A 302 -10.18 -22.90 -14.91
C THR A 302 -10.40 -24.29 -15.49
N THR A 303 -10.22 -24.42 -16.80
CA THR A 303 -10.49 -25.65 -17.54
C THR A 303 -9.34 -25.94 -18.49
N ARG A 304 -8.94 -27.21 -18.59
CA ARG A 304 -7.89 -27.67 -19.51
C ARG A 304 -8.44 -28.77 -20.39
N ILE A 305 -8.28 -28.62 -21.71
CA ILE A 305 -8.60 -29.65 -22.71
C ILE A 305 -7.34 -30.48 -22.96
N HIS A 306 -7.46 -31.80 -22.98
CA HIS A 306 -6.30 -32.71 -23.08
C HIS A 306 -6.23 -33.44 -24.41
N ALA A 307 -7.37 -33.90 -24.91
CA ALA A 307 -7.45 -34.60 -26.19
C ALA A 307 -8.81 -34.34 -26.83
N VAL A 308 -8.83 -34.31 -28.16
CA VAL A 308 -10.04 -34.15 -28.97
C VAL A 308 -9.94 -35.07 -30.17
N SER A 309 -11.05 -35.70 -30.53
CA SER A 309 -11.20 -36.54 -31.71
C SER A 309 -12.52 -36.19 -32.39
N LEU A 310 -12.46 -36.07 -33.72
CA LEU A 310 -13.61 -35.87 -34.58
C LEU A 310 -13.68 -37.04 -35.56
N GLY A 311 -14.79 -37.76 -35.56
CA GLY A 311 -15.16 -38.77 -36.55
C GLY A 311 -16.29 -38.26 -37.45
N TRP A 312 -16.42 -38.83 -38.65
CA TRP A 312 -17.47 -38.46 -39.60
C TRP A 312 -17.84 -39.61 -40.54
N SER A 313 -19.06 -39.57 -41.07
CA SER A 313 -19.59 -40.53 -42.06
C SER A 313 -20.62 -39.91 -43.00
#